data_AF-A0A968CY14-F1
#
_entry.id   AF-A0A968CY14-F1
#
_cell.length_a   1.000
_cell.length_b   1.000
_cell.length_c   1.000
_cell.angle_alpha   90.00
_cell.angle_beta   90.00
_cell.angle_gamma   90.00
#
_symmetry.space_group_name_H-M   'P 1'
#
loop_
_entity.id
_entity.type
_entity.pdbx_description
1 polymer ?
#
loop_
_entity_poly.entity_id
_entity_poly.type
_entity_poly.pdbx_seq_one_letter_code
_entity_poly.pdbx_strand_id
1 'polypeptide(L)'
;SGVVGYMVSNAFNIPFTIGASGSLFGLLGALIYYGRKRGGTFGTAVYRQVGQWAIVLFIFGFLFPGINNFAHAGGFIGGYAAAAVLGFSEMKQENRSHQFMALGAIVVTIFAFLMVLLSLF
;
A
#
# COMPACT_ATOMS: atom_id res chain seq x y z
N SER A 1 0.02 -4.30 1.18
CA SER A 1 -0.25 -3.52 -0.05
C SER A 1 0.79 -3.78 -1.13
N GLY A 2 2.10 -3.63 -0.88
CA GLY A 2 3.15 -3.85 -1.89
C GLY A 2 3.07 -5.20 -2.61
N VAL A 3 2.91 -6.30 -1.86
CA VAL A 3 2.70 -7.65 -2.44
C VAL A 3 1.51 -7.68 -3.39
N VAL A 4 0.37 -7.08 -3.00
CA VAL A 4 -0.82 -7.00 -3.86
C VAL A 4 -0.52 -6.20 -5.13
N GLY A 5 0.23 -5.10 -5.03
CA GLY A 5 0.70 -4.35 -6.20
C GLY A 5 1.51 -5.22 -7.17
N TYR A 6 2.49 -5.98 -6.67
CA TYR A 6 3.26 -6.91 -7.50
C TYR A 6 2.39 -8.03 -8.09
N MET A 7 1.45 -8.60 -7.33
CA MET A 7 0.53 -9.62 -7.85
C MET A 7 -0.34 -9.08 -8.97
N VAL A 8 -0.91 -7.88 -8.83
CA VAL A 8 -1.71 -7.23 -9.87
C VAL A 8 -0.85 -6.95 -11.10
N SER A 9 0.35 -6.40 -10.91
CA SER A 9 1.28 -6.17 -12.01
C SER A 9 1.60 -7.45 -12.80
N ASN A 10 1.88 -8.54 -12.09
CA ASN A 10 2.17 -9.84 -12.71
C ASN A 10 0.94 -10.42 -13.43
N ALA A 11 -0.26 -10.25 -12.87
CA ALA A 11 -1.50 -10.70 -13.52
C ALA A 11 -1.75 -9.98 -14.87
N PHE A 12 -1.25 -8.76 -15.02
CA PHE A 12 -1.29 -7.99 -16.27
C PHE A 12 -0.01 -8.14 -17.12
N ASN A 13 0.87 -9.09 -16.79
CA ASN A 13 2.11 -9.39 -17.51
C ASN A 13 3.02 -8.17 -17.71
N ILE A 14 3.04 -7.22 -16.76
CA ILE A 14 3.91 -6.04 -16.86
C ILE A 14 5.36 -6.46 -16.57
N PRO A 15 6.28 -6.33 -17.56
CA PRO A 15 7.66 -6.73 -17.38
C PRO A 15 8.39 -5.77 -16.43
N PHE A 16 9.41 -6.27 -15.72
CA PHE A 16 10.28 -5.48 -14.84
C PHE A 16 9.53 -4.62 -13.81
N THR A 17 8.70 -5.27 -12.99
CA THR A 17 8.09 -4.60 -11.84
C THR A 17 9.13 -4.41 -10.75
N ILE A 18 9.52 -3.16 -10.48
CA ILE A 18 10.48 -2.81 -9.44
C ILE A 18 10.04 -1.55 -8.70
N GLY A 19 10.37 -1.49 -7.40
CA GLY A 19 10.28 -0.27 -6.59
C GLY A 19 9.29 -0.34 -5.44
N ALA A 20 9.45 0.60 -4.51
CA ALA A 20 8.64 0.74 -3.31
C ALA A 20 7.32 1.51 -3.53
N SER A 21 7.14 2.11 -4.72
CA SER A 21 6.04 3.03 -5.01
C SER A 21 4.66 2.37 -4.89
N GLY A 22 4.50 1.10 -5.25
CA GLY A 22 3.23 0.37 -5.00
C GLY A 22 2.83 0.36 -3.51
N SER A 23 3.79 0.20 -2.59
CA SER A 23 3.52 0.29 -1.15
C SER A 23 3.15 1.71 -0.71
N LEU A 24 3.77 2.74 -1.29
CA LEU A 24 3.41 4.14 -1.04
C LEU A 24 1.98 4.45 -1.49
N PHE A 25 1.57 3.98 -2.67
CA PHE A 25 0.17 4.06 -3.10
C PHE A 25 -0.77 3.33 -2.14
N GLY A 26 -0.33 2.23 -1.55
CA GLY A 26 -1.05 1.59 -0.45
C GLY A 26 -1.25 2.47 0.77
N LEU A 27 -0.25 3.26 1.17
CA LEU A 27 -0.41 4.25 2.23
C LEU A 27 -1.40 5.34 1.85
N LEU A 28 -1.40 5.81 0.59
CA LEU A 28 -2.42 6.76 0.11
C LEU A 28 -3.83 6.17 0.23
N GLY A 29 -4.01 4.91 -0.19
CA GLY A 29 -5.29 4.20 -0.05
C GLY A 29 -5.73 4.07 1.40
N ALA A 30 -4.82 3.69 2.29
CA ALA A 30 -5.09 3.59 3.73
C ALA A 30 -5.50 4.93 4.35
N LEU A 31 -4.80 6.02 4.00
CA LEU A 31 -5.08 7.36 4.49
C LEU A 31 -6.39 7.93 3.94
N ILE A 32 -6.77 7.59 2.70
CA ILE A 32 -8.07 7.96 2.14
C ILE A 32 -9.20 7.24 2.89
N TYR A 33 -9.03 5.95 3.19
CA TYR A 33 -9.99 5.23 4.04
C TYR A 33 -10.11 5.90 5.41
N TYR A 34 -8.97 6.17 6.05
CA TYR A 34 -8.91 6.85 7.35
C TYR A 34 -9.62 8.21 7.32
N GLY A 35 -9.28 9.10 6.38
CA GLY A 35 -9.85 10.44 6.31
C GLY A 35 -11.36 10.40 6.10
N ARG A 36 -11.84 9.51 5.22
CA ARG A 36 -13.27 9.29 4.98
C ARG A 36 -13.99 8.78 6.23
N LYS A 37 -13.39 7.84 6.94
CA LYS A 37 -14.03 7.14 8.06
C LYS A 37 -13.95 7.91 9.38
N ARG A 38 -12.84 8.63 9.64
CA ARG A 38 -12.68 9.51 10.80
C ARG A 38 -13.63 10.71 10.71
N GLY A 39 -13.81 11.27 9.52
CA GLY A 39 -14.66 12.45 9.33
C GLY A 39 -14.18 13.68 10.10
N GLY A 40 -15.08 14.64 10.31
CA GLY A 40 -14.76 15.93 10.93
C GLY A 40 -13.80 16.77 10.09
N THR A 41 -13.36 17.91 10.63
CA THR A 41 -12.49 18.85 9.93
C THR A 41 -11.16 18.21 9.52
N PHE A 42 -10.54 17.48 10.46
CA PHE A 42 -9.24 16.84 10.20
C PHE A 42 -9.33 15.68 9.22
N GLY A 43 -10.27 14.74 9.41
CA GLY A 43 -10.42 13.61 8.48
C GLY A 43 -10.77 14.07 7.06
N THR A 44 -11.61 15.11 6.95
CA THR A 44 -11.92 15.73 5.65
C THR A 44 -10.70 16.37 5.00
N ALA A 45 -9.85 17.05 5.78
CA ALA A 45 -8.60 17.62 5.26
C ALA A 45 -7.66 16.53 4.73
N VAL A 46 -7.46 15.44 5.49
CA VAL A 46 -6.65 14.29 5.06
C VAL A 46 -7.22 13.66 3.79
N TYR A 47 -8.53 13.37 3.77
CA TYR A 47 -9.19 12.76 2.61
C TYR A 47 -8.99 13.59 1.34
N ARG A 48 -9.19 14.91 1.43
CA ARG A 48 -9.03 15.82 0.28
C ARG A 48 -7.59 15.90 -0.18
N GLN A 49 -6.65 16.15 0.73
CA GLN A 49 -5.24 16.34 0.37
C GLN A 49 -4.64 15.04 -0.20
N VAL A 50 -4.86 13.91 0.47
CA VAL A 50 -4.34 12.62 0.03
C VAL A 50 -5.04 12.15 -1.24
N GLY A 51 -6.34 12.39 -1.37
CA GLY A 51 -7.11 12.11 -2.59
C GLY A 51 -6.57 12.88 -3.80
N GLN A 52 -6.27 14.17 -3.63
CA GLN A 52 -5.64 14.98 -4.68
C GLN A 52 -4.28 14.40 -5.09
N TRP A 53 -3.42 14.07 -4.13
CA TRP A 53 -2.12 13.44 -4.42
C TRP A 53 -2.26 12.09 -5.13
N ALA A 54 -3.21 11.25 -4.73
CA ALA A 54 -3.46 9.97 -5.40
C ALA A 54 -3.84 10.20 -6.87
N ILE A 55 -4.73 11.14 -7.16
CA ILE A 55 -5.13 11.49 -8.53
C ILE A 55 -3.91 11.99 -9.33
N VAL A 56 -3.15 12.94 -8.79
CA VAL A 56 -1.96 13.50 -9.45
C VAL A 56 -0.95 12.41 -9.77
N LEU A 57 -0.67 11.52 -8.81
CA LEU A 57 0.33 10.47 -9.00
C LEU A 57 -0.12 9.38 -9.99
N PHE A 58 -1.43 9.04 -10.03
CA PHE A 58 -1.96 8.15 -11.06
C PHE A 58 -1.88 8.77 -12.45
N ILE A 59 -2.27 10.05 -12.59
CA ILE A 59 -2.14 10.79 -13.86
C ILE A 59 -0.68 10.82 -14.29
N PHE A 60 0.23 11.16 -13.38
CA PHE A 60 1.67 11.16 -13.64
C PHE A 60 2.13 9.79 -14.15
N GLY A 61 1.65 8.70 -13.55
CA GLY A 61 1.97 7.35 -14.01
C GLY A 61 1.44 6.98 -15.40
N PHE A 62 0.39 7.64 -15.90
CA PHE A 62 -0.05 7.50 -17.28
C PHE A 62 0.77 8.34 -18.27
N LEU A 63 1.29 9.49 -17.81
CA LEU A 63 2.03 10.42 -18.66
C LEU A 63 3.50 10.03 -18.85
N PHE A 64 4.11 9.37 -17.85
CA PHE A 64 5.53 9.04 -17.87
C PHE A 64 5.76 7.54 -18.12
N PRO A 65 6.45 7.17 -19.21
CA PRO A 65 6.74 5.78 -19.52
C PRO A 65 7.66 5.14 -18.46
N GLY A 66 7.49 3.85 -18.24
CA GLY A 66 8.20 3.10 -17.21
C GLY A 66 7.55 3.15 -15.82
N ILE A 67 6.46 3.92 -15.65
CA ILE A 67 5.66 3.87 -14.42
C ILE A 67 4.61 2.76 -14.51
N ASN A 68 4.62 1.90 -13.50
CA ASN A 68 3.72 0.76 -13.43
C ASN A 68 2.43 1.09 -12.65
N ASN A 69 1.44 1.61 -13.36
CA ASN A 69 0.15 1.98 -12.78
C ASN A 69 -0.67 0.79 -12.29
N PHE A 70 -0.47 -0.42 -12.84
CA PHE A 70 -1.11 -1.63 -12.31
C PHE A 70 -0.59 -1.98 -10.91
N ALA A 71 0.72 -1.87 -10.69
CA ALA A 71 1.31 -2.03 -9.36
C ALA A 71 0.83 -0.95 -8.37
N HIS A 72 0.69 0.29 -8.83
CA HIS A 72 0.15 1.39 -8.01
C HIS A 72 -1.31 1.18 -7.64
N ALA A 73 -2.15 0.77 -8.59
CA ALA A 73 -3.56 0.48 -8.36
C ALA A 73 -3.74 -0.70 -7.39
N GLY A 74 -3.01 -1.80 -7.60
CA GLY A 74 -3.04 -2.94 -6.70
C GLY A 74 -2.55 -2.59 -5.29
N GLY A 75 -1.48 -1.79 -5.20
CA GLY A 75 -0.98 -1.25 -3.95
C GLY A 75 -2.02 -0.42 -3.21
N PHE A 76 -2.63 0.55 -3.90
CA PHE A 76 -3.68 1.43 -3.40
C PHE A 76 -4.88 0.65 -2.85
N ILE A 77 -5.43 -0.26 -3.65
CA ILE A 77 -6.57 -1.09 -3.26
C ILE A 77 -6.20 -1.96 -2.06
N GLY A 78 -5.04 -2.60 -2.09
CA GLY A 78 -4.58 -3.45 -0.99
C GLY A 78 -4.38 -2.67 0.32
N GLY A 79 -3.91 -1.41 0.25
CA GLY A 79 -3.78 -0.55 1.42
C GLY A 79 -5.11 -0.04 1.96
N TYR A 80 -6.02 0.39 1.08
CA TYR A 80 -7.37 0.79 1.44
C TYR A 80 -8.13 -0.37 2.13
N ALA A 81 -8.07 -1.57 1.55
CA ALA A 81 -8.70 -2.76 2.11
C ALA A 81 -8.08 -3.16 3.47
N ALA A 82 -6.75 -3.13 3.59
CA ALA A 82 -6.09 -3.41 4.88
C ALA A 82 -6.53 -2.42 5.97
N ALA A 83 -6.58 -1.13 5.67
CA ALA A 83 -7.08 -0.12 6.61
C ALA A 83 -8.56 -0.33 6.96
N ALA A 84 -9.37 -0.77 6.00
CA ALA A 84 -10.77 -1.09 6.23
C ALA A 84 -11.00 -2.27 7.17
N VAL A 85 -10.12 -3.27 7.13
CA VAL A 85 -10.19 -4.47 7.98
C VAL A 85 -9.56 -4.22 9.37
N LEU A 86 -8.40 -3.57 9.41
CA LEU A 86 -7.66 -3.36 10.66
C LEU A 86 -8.20 -2.19 11.47
N GLY A 87 -8.79 -1.19 10.81
CA GLY A 87 -9.19 0.07 11.41
C GLY A 87 -8.00 0.98 11.69
N PHE A 88 -8.24 1.99 12.54
CA PHE A 88 -7.24 2.95 13.00
C PHE A 88 -7.42 3.20 14.50
N SER A 89 -6.42 3.79 15.15
CA SER A 89 -6.33 3.87 16.62
C SER A 89 -7.53 4.57 17.28
N GLU A 90 -8.10 5.61 16.66
CA GLU A 90 -9.30 6.26 17.18
C GLU A 90 -10.56 5.38 17.09
N MET A 91 -10.58 4.35 16.24
CA MET A 91 -11.68 3.37 16.15
C MET A 91 -11.40 2.09 16.94
N LYS A 92 -10.16 1.59 16.89
CA LYS A 92 -9.76 0.32 17.46
C LYS A 92 -8.31 0.43 17.93
N GLN A 93 -8.13 0.31 19.23
CA GLN A 93 -6.79 0.27 19.80
C GLN A 93 -6.03 -0.96 19.31
N GLU A 94 -4.72 -0.80 19.20
CA GLU A 94 -3.84 -1.91 18.86
C GLU A 94 -3.87 -2.98 19.95
N ASN A 95 -3.97 -4.24 19.53
CA ASN A 95 -3.96 -5.38 20.43
C ASN A 95 -2.79 -6.31 20.12
N ARG A 96 -2.59 -7.34 20.95
CA ARG A 96 -1.51 -8.32 20.75
C ARG A 96 -1.58 -9.02 19.39
N SER A 97 -2.77 -9.23 18.82
CA SER A 97 -2.91 -9.83 17.49
C SER A 97 -2.29 -8.94 16.41
N HIS A 98 -2.48 -7.61 16.48
CA HIS A 98 -1.82 -6.68 15.57
C HIS A 98 -0.29 -6.74 15.69
N GLN A 99 0.23 -6.84 16.92
CA GLN A 99 1.66 -6.99 17.17
C GLN A 99 2.23 -8.30 16.60
N PHE A 100 1.52 -9.42 16.78
CA PHE A 100 1.93 -10.70 16.20
C PHE A 100 1.87 -10.69 14.67
N MET A 101 0.85 -10.06 14.06
CA MET A 101 0.78 -9.89 12.61
C MET A 101 1.93 -9.03 12.08
N ALA A 102 2.27 -7.95 12.79
CA ALA A 102 3.40 -7.10 12.43
C ALA A 102 4.74 -7.85 12.53
N LEU A 103 4.96 -8.60 13.63
CA LEU A 103 6.14 -9.45 13.78
C LEU A 103 6.22 -10.51 12.69
N GLY A 104 5.10 -11.17 12.37
CA GLY A 104 5.02 -12.12 11.27
C GLY A 104 5.41 -11.49 9.92
N ALA A 105 4.92 -10.29 9.63
CA ALA A 105 5.29 -9.56 8.43
C ALA A 105 6.79 -9.21 8.37
N ILE A 106 7.39 -8.83 9.51
CA ILE A 106 8.84 -8.58 9.63
C ILE A 106 9.62 -9.86 9.34
N VAL A 107 9.24 -10.98 9.97
CA VAL A 107 9.91 -12.29 9.78
C VAL A 107 9.81 -12.74 8.33
N VAL A 108 8.63 -12.66 7.71
CA VAL A 108 8.45 -12.99 6.28
C VAL A 108 9.31 -12.12 5.39
N THR A 109 9.42 -10.82 5.70
CA THR A 109 10.26 -9.89 4.93
C THR A 109 11.73 -10.27 5.05
N ILE A 110 12.24 -10.49 6.27
CA ILE A 110 13.63 -10.92 6.50
C ILE A 110 13.90 -12.25 5.79
N PHE A 111 13.01 -13.22 5.93
CA PHE A 111 13.13 -14.52 5.27
C PHE A 111 13.19 -14.38 3.74
N ALA A 112 12.36 -13.53 3.14
CA ALA A 112 12.40 -13.27 1.70
C ALA A 112 13.76 -12.67 1.27
N PHE A 113 14.32 -11.73 2.02
CA PHE A 113 15.65 -11.18 1.74
C PHE A 113 16.76 -12.23 1.89
N LEU A 114 16.68 -13.09 2.91
CA LEU A 114 17.63 -14.19 3.09
C LEU A 114 17.57 -15.18 1.94
N MET A 115 16.37 -15.55 1.48
CA MET A 115 16.20 -16.43 0.31
C MET A 115 16.81 -15.82 -0.95
N VAL A 116 16.62 -14.51 -1.17
CA VAL A 116 17.27 -13.80 -2.27
C VAL A 116 18.79 -13.86 -2.12
N LEU A 117 19.33 -13.56 -0.94
CA LEU A 117 20.78 -13.61 -0.71
C LEU A 117 21.37 -15.01 -0.95
N LEU A 118 20.71 -16.06 -0.47
CA LEU A 118 21.15 -17.45 -0.67
C LEU A 118 21.10 -17.86 -2.14
N SER A 119 20.15 -17.34 -2.92
CA SER A 119 20.06 -17.64 -4.36
C SER A 119 21.18 -17.01 -5.21
N LEU A 120 21.98 -16.11 -4.64
CA LEU A 120 23.10 -15.46 -5.33
C LEU A 120 24.41 -16.28 -5.25
N PHE A 121 24.43 -17.35 -4.46
CA PHE A 121 25.56 -18.27 -4.30
C PHE A 121 25.19 -19.66 -4.82
#